data_AF-A0A222P2S6-F1
#
_entry.id   AF-A0A222P2S6-F1
#
_cell.length_a   1.000
_cell.length_b   1.000
_cell.length_c   1.000
_cell.angle_alpha   90.00
_cell.angle_beta   90.00
_cell.angle_gamma   90.00
#
_symmetry.space_group_name_H-M   'P 1'
#
loop_
_entity.id
_entity.type
_entity.pdbx_description
1 polymer ?
#
loop_
_entity_poly.entity_id
_entity_poly.type
_entity_poly.pdbx_seq_one_letter_code
_entity_poly.pdbx_strand_id
1 'polypeptide(L)'
;MNKNKLLFEFLAELIDVEIKKYVSLASRGIGPDARLNAALVYDEVNELLFFGKRLLDEIQANKDADQIDDSVFYNLFDQVKFYIEQEHLRAYAGKLLDENNIHTTVDTRTSKQLEVLAEIAAYAEVDLSIRSKPVTEIQKQCQFDSAKIIKCILTLAKKVRENPHMEFDEKIPPHAQAILRRNAATRYHQVAKEIDELYQKCELVLKDSPLEACVSLLTKEEAWAHSAKHQGQLNILLERYKSLEPGSRLFSPTHTWLEVAAISSKAEGYQPHKQIAAAKSLFSSRHVLFGGVIIASSCVLALLSYFSTQLEENYPSLQL
;
A
#
# COMPACT_ATOMS: atom_id res chain seq x y z
N MET A 1 -8.09 8.37 -26.45
CA MET A 1 -7.95 8.47 -24.98
C MET A 1 -6.86 9.50 -24.70
N ASN A 2 -6.75 10.09 -23.51
CA ASN A 2 -5.62 10.98 -23.20
C ASN A 2 -4.89 10.38 -22.00
N LYS A 3 -3.59 10.08 -22.17
CA LYS A 3 -2.78 9.38 -21.16
C LYS A 3 -2.67 10.15 -19.84
N ASN A 4 -2.61 11.49 -19.91
CA ASN A 4 -2.60 12.35 -18.72
C ASN A 4 -3.91 12.25 -17.94
N LYS A 5 -5.05 12.19 -18.65
CA LYS A 5 -6.37 12.00 -18.03
C LYS A 5 -6.45 10.66 -17.31
N LEU A 6 -6.03 9.58 -17.97
CA LEU A 6 -6.03 8.24 -17.36
C LEU A 6 -5.17 8.17 -16.11
N LEU A 7 -3.96 8.73 -16.17
CA LEU A 7 -3.06 8.77 -15.03
C LEU A 7 -3.60 9.67 -13.90
N PHE A 8 -4.21 10.82 -14.22
CA PHE A 8 -4.85 11.67 -13.23
C PHE A 8 -6.01 10.96 -12.53
N GLU A 9 -6.87 10.26 -13.28
CA GLU A 9 -8.00 9.53 -12.70
C GLU A 9 -7.54 8.42 -11.76
N PHE A 10 -6.52 7.65 -12.18
CA PHE A 10 -5.88 6.65 -11.34
C PHE A 10 -5.28 7.28 -10.07
N LEU A 11 -4.55 8.40 -10.23
CA LEU A 11 -3.90 9.10 -9.13
C LEU A 11 -4.91 9.65 -8.12
N ALA A 12 -6.05 10.16 -8.57
CA ALA A 12 -7.10 10.65 -7.67
C ALA A 12 -7.67 9.53 -6.80
N GLU A 13 -7.93 8.35 -7.39
CA GLU A 13 -8.34 7.16 -6.63
C GLU A 13 -7.26 6.68 -5.67
N LEU A 14 -5.99 6.74 -6.08
CA LEU A 14 -4.85 6.39 -5.22
C LEU A 14 -4.75 7.32 -4.01
N ILE A 15 -4.83 8.64 -4.21
CA ILE A 15 -4.76 9.63 -3.13
C ILE A 15 -5.87 9.37 -2.10
N ASP A 16 -7.11 9.13 -2.54
CA ASP A 16 -8.23 8.80 -1.64
C ASP A 16 -7.95 7.53 -0.81
N VAL A 17 -7.41 6.49 -1.45
CA VAL A 17 -7.00 5.25 -0.76
C VAL A 17 -5.91 5.52 0.28
N GLU A 18 -4.87 6.27 -0.06
CA GLU A 18 -3.76 6.55 0.86
C GLU A 18 -4.19 7.43 2.04
N ILE A 19 -5.09 8.40 1.82
CA ILE A 19 -5.69 9.20 2.89
C ILE A 19 -6.40 8.31 3.91
N LYS A 20 -7.28 7.43 3.44
CA LYS A 20 -8.02 6.49 4.30
C LYS A 20 -7.05 5.54 5.02
N LYS A 21 -5.95 5.15 4.37
CA LYS A 21 -4.95 4.22 4.90
C LYS A 21 -4.17 4.82 6.07
N TYR A 22 -3.58 6.00 5.97
CA TYR A 22 -2.82 6.56 7.10
C TYR A 22 -3.72 6.90 8.29
N VAL A 23 -4.97 7.31 8.06
CA VAL A 23 -5.96 7.51 9.14
C VAL A 23 -6.25 6.19 9.86
N SER A 24 -6.45 5.11 9.10
CA SER A 24 -6.66 3.78 9.66
C SER A 24 -5.47 3.33 10.49
N LEU A 25 -4.25 3.51 9.97
CA LEU A 25 -3.00 3.13 10.65
C LEU A 25 -2.82 3.90 11.96
N ALA A 26 -2.98 5.22 11.95
CA ALA A 26 -2.84 6.07 13.13
C ALA A 26 -3.97 5.85 14.17
N SER A 27 -5.20 5.59 13.72
CA SER A 27 -6.38 5.45 14.60
C SER A 27 -6.49 4.10 15.29
N ARG A 28 -6.07 3.02 14.61
CA ARG A 28 -6.23 1.64 15.10
C ARG A 28 -5.03 1.16 15.91
N GLY A 29 -3.91 1.89 15.81
CA GLY A 29 -2.82 1.93 16.77
C GLY A 29 -2.46 0.57 17.36
N ILE A 30 -1.56 -0.16 16.71
CA ILE A 30 -0.82 -1.20 17.41
C ILE A 30 0.66 -0.95 17.20
N GLY A 31 1.26 -0.42 18.26
CA GLY A 31 2.65 -0.04 18.30
C GLY A 31 2.92 1.34 17.68
N PRO A 32 4.02 2.00 18.11
CA PRO A 32 4.57 3.18 17.45
C PRO A 32 4.78 3.00 15.94
N ASP A 33 5.05 1.78 15.44
CA ASP A 33 5.27 1.52 14.01
C ASP A 33 4.02 1.67 13.11
N ALA A 34 2.81 1.40 13.62
CA ALA A 34 1.59 1.76 12.87
C ALA A 34 1.51 3.28 12.66
N ARG A 35 2.03 4.07 13.62
CA ARG A 35 2.12 5.52 13.52
C ARG A 35 3.31 5.98 12.66
N LEU A 36 4.42 5.24 12.65
CA LEU A 36 5.54 5.46 11.72
C LEU A 36 5.10 5.23 10.26
N ASN A 37 4.43 4.11 10.01
CA ASN A 37 3.87 3.78 8.70
C ASN A 37 2.76 4.78 8.31
N ALA A 38 1.98 5.28 9.27
CA ALA A 38 1.03 6.36 9.01
C ALA A 38 1.73 7.67 8.62
N ALA A 39 2.84 8.03 9.26
CA ALA A 39 3.62 9.21 8.90
C ALA A 39 4.24 9.09 7.50
N LEU A 40 4.77 7.91 7.15
CA LEU A 40 5.26 7.64 5.80
C LEU A 40 4.17 7.83 4.76
N VAL A 41 3.01 7.19 4.94
CA VAL A 41 1.89 7.31 4.00
C VAL A 41 1.35 8.75 3.95
N TYR A 42 1.41 9.49 5.05
CA TYR A 42 1.09 10.92 5.06
C TYR A 42 2.02 11.72 4.13
N ASP A 43 3.33 11.46 4.17
CA ASP A 43 4.30 12.11 3.28
C ASP A 43 4.10 11.69 1.81
N GLU A 44 3.77 10.41 1.56
CA GLU A 44 3.37 9.91 0.24
C GLU A 44 2.20 10.72 -0.33
N VAL A 45 1.15 10.97 0.47
CA VAL A 45 -0.04 11.74 0.04
C VAL A 45 0.32 13.17 -0.35
N ASN A 46 1.23 13.83 0.36
CA ASN A 46 1.67 15.18 0.00
C ASN A 46 2.30 15.20 -1.40
N GLU A 47 3.12 14.20 -1.72
CA GLU A 47 3.78 14.09 -3.02
C GLU A 47 2.78 13.72 -4.14
N LEU A 48 1.87 12.78 -3.86
CA LEU A 48 0.81 12.40 -4.81
C LEU A 48 -0.12 13.57 -5.14
N LEU A 49 -0.49 14.40 -4.16
CA LEU A 49 -1.26 15.64 -4.38
C LEU A 49 -0.49 16.63 -5.27
N PHE A 50 0.82 16.76 -5.07
CA PHE A 50 1.67 17.58 -5.93
C PHE A 50 1.71 17.04 -7.37
N PHE A 51 1.83 15.73 -7.55
CA PHE A 51 1.74 15.09 -8.88
C PHE A 51 0.38 15.33 -9.54
N GLY A 52 -0.71 15.25 -8.77
CA GLY A 52 -2.07 15.52 -9.26
C GLY A 52 -2.21 16.95 -9.76
N LYS A 53 -1.65 17.92 -9.03
CA LYS A 53 -1.60 19.31 -9.49
C LYS A 53 -0.81 19.45 -10.81
N ARG A 54 0.39 18.85 -10.90
CA ARG A 54 1.22 18.91 -12.11
C ARG A 54 0.51 18.29 -13.32
N LEU A 55 -0.15 17.14 -13.16
CA LEU A 55 -0.94 16.53 -14.23
C LEU A 55 -2.09 17.42 -14.67
N LEU A 56 -2.79 18.10 -13.76
CA LEU A 56 -3.86 19.03 -14.14
C LEU A 56 -3.34 20.27 -14.85
N ASP A 57 -2.22 20.82 -14.41
CA ASP A 57 -1.56 21.92 -15.10
C ASP A 57 -1.22 21.51 -16.54
N GLU A 58 -0.72 20.29 -16.73
CA GLU A 58 -0.41 19.72 -18.04
C GLU A 58 -1.65 19.46 -18.90
N ILE A 59 -2.72 18.89 -18.33
CA ILE A 59 -4.00 18.66 -19.04
C ILE A 59 -4.59 19.99 -19.50
N GLN A 60 -4.51 21.02 -18.66
CA GLN A 60 -5.07 22.34 -18.97
C GLN A 60 -4.24 23.08 -20.02
N ALA A 61 -2.91 23.05 -19.91
CA ALA A 61 -2.02 23.70 -20.88
C ALA A 61 -2.12 23.08 -22.27
N ASN A 62 -2.33 21.77 -22.36
CA ASN A 62 -2.37 21.05 -23.63
C ASN A 62 -3.78 20.88 -24.22
N LYS A 63 -4.80 21.56 -23.68
CA LYS A 63 -6.18 21.39 -24.15
C LYS A 63 -6.34 21.69 -25.65
N ASP A 64 -5.61 22.69 -26.13
CA ASP A 64 -5.65 23.18 -27.52
C ASP A 64 -4.25 23.20 -28.16
N ALA A 65 -3.29 22.42 -27.63
CA ALA A 65 -1.91 22.44 -28.09
C ALA A 65 -1.69 21.51 -29.31
N ASP A 66 -0.98 22.03 -30.32
CA ASP A 66 -0.61 21.26 -31.53
C ASP A 66 0.52 20.24 -31.26
N GLN A 67 1.33 20.47 -30.23
CA GLN A 67 2.39 19.58 -29.76
C GLN A 67 2.33 19.48 -28.24
N ILE A 68 2.43 18.25 -27.71
CA ILE A 68 2.35 17.95 -26.29
C ILE A 68 3.72 17.46 -25.83
N ASP A 69 4.28 18.08 -24.78
CA ASP A 69 5.47 17.56 -24.12
C ASP A 69 5.08 16.41 -23.18
N ASP A 70 5.44 15.19 -23.57
CA ASP A 70 5.13 14.00 -22.80
C ASP A 70 6.07 13.77 -21.60
N SER A 71 7.09 14.61 -21.41
CA SER A 71 8.07 14.45 -20.33
C SER A 71 7.41 14.43 -18.94
N VAL A 72 6.40 15.27 -18.73
CA VAL A 72 5.63 15.33 -17.49
C VAL A 72 4.88 14.02 -17.25
N PHE A 73 4.25 13.46 -18.29
CA PHE A 73 3.58 12.17 -18.19
C PHE A 73 4.54 11.08 -17.75
N TYR A 74 5.64 10.89 -18.49
CA TYR A 74 6.57 9.78 -18.23
C TYR A 74 7.22 9.91 -16.84
N ASN A 75 7.58 11.13 -16.43
CA ASN A 75 8.15 11.38 -15.12
C ASN A 75 7.16 11.09 -13.99
N LEU A 76 5.90 11.49 -14.12
CA LEU A 76 4.89 11.26 -13.08
C LEU A 76 4.38 9.82 -13.08
N PHE A 77 4.30 9.17 -14.24
CA PHE A 77 3.92 7.76 -14.35
C PHE A 77 4.89 6.87 -13.56
N ASP A 78 6.20 7.05 -13.75
CA ASP A 78 7.21 6.24 -13.04
C ASP A 78 7.17 6.46 -11.52
N GLN A 79 6.94 7.69 -11.08
CA GLN A 79 6.84 8.03 -9.66
C GLN A 79 5.56 7.51 -9.00
N VAL A 80 4.42 7.54 -9.70
CA VAL A 80 3.18 6.93 -9.22
C VAL A 80 3.33 5.40 -9.17
N LYS A 81 3.94 4.80 -10.20
CA LYS A 81 4.25 3.36 -10.25
C LYS A 81 5.14 2.94 -9.08
N PHE A 82 6.15 3.75 -8.73
CA PHE A 82 7.03 3.50 -7.59
C PHE A 82 6.26 3.23 -6.29
N TYR A 83 5.29 4.07 -5.92
CA TYR A 83 4.54 3.91 -4.67
C TYR A 83 3.71 2.63 -4.63
N ILE A 84 3.06 2.29 -5.74
CA ILE A 84 2.31 1.04 -5.85
C ILE A 84 3.24 -0.17 -5.78
N GLU A 85 4.42 -0.12 -6.43
CA GLU A 85 5.42 -1.18 -6.35
C GLU A 85 5.91 -1.40 -4.91
N GLN A 86 6.20 -0.32 -4.16
CA GLN A 86 6.62 -0.43 -2.77
C GLN A 86 5.53 -1.04 -1.89
N GLU A 87 4.29 -0.58 -2.04
CA GLU A 87 3.19 -1.14 -1.25
C GLU A 87 2.90 -2.61 -1.60
N HIS A 88 2.94 -2.95 -2.88
CA HIS A 88 2.77 -4.32 -3.34
C HIS A 88 3.85 -5.24 -2.75
N LEU A 89 5.11 -4.80 -2.71
CA LEU A 89 6.21 -5.57 -2.08
C LEU A 89 5.97 -5.79 -0.58
N ARG A 90 5.50 -4.78 0.15
CA ARG A 90 5.13 -4.90 1.57
C ARG A 90 3.99 -5.90 1.76
N ALA A 91 2.96 -5.83 0.92
CA ALA A 91 1.81 -6.74 0.96
C ALA A 91 2.22 -8.19 0.65
N TYR A 92 3.06 -8.38 -0.37
CA TYR A 92 3.58 -9.68 -0.77
C TYR A 92 4.42 -10.32 0.34
N ALA A 93 5.29 -9.55 1.01
CA ALA A 93 6.03 -10.04 2.18
C ALA A 93 5.10 -10.51 3.31
N GLY A 94 4.04 -9.75 3.59
CA GLY A 94 3.01 -10.14 4.56
C GLY A 94 2.31 -11.44 4.17
N LYS A 95 1.98 -11.62 2.89
CA LYS A 95 1.39 -12.86 2.35
C LYS A 95 2.35 -14.06 2.48
N LEU A 96 3.65 -13.86 2.28
CA LEU A 96 4.65 -14.92 2.49
C LEU A 96 4.68 -15.37 3.96
N LEU A 97 4.56 -14.43 4.91
CA LEU A 97 4.48 -14.73 6.34
C LEU A 97 3.17 -15.46 6.72
N ASP A 98 2.03 -14.97 6.26
CA ASP A 98 0.73 -15.53 6.55
C ASP A 98 -0.31 -15.20 5.45
N GLU A 99 -0.94 -16.22 4.89
CA GLU A 99 -2.06 -16.07 3.95
C GLU A 99 -3.35 -15.83 4.72
N ASN A 100 -3.54 -14.58 5.16
CA ASN A 100 -4.79 -14.14 5.76
C ASN A 100 -5.54 -13.15 4.87
N ASN A 101 -6.80 -12.91 5.21
CA ASN A 101 -7.70 -12.05 4.44
C ASN A 101 -7.17 -10.62 4.29
N ILE A 102 -6.40 -10.10 5.24
CA ILE A 102 -5.87 -8.73 5.19
C ILE A 102 -4.74 -8.63 4.16
N HIS A 103 -3.71 -9.47 4.28
CA HIS A 103 -2.62 -9.48 3.30
C HIS A 103 -3.13 -9.81 1.90
N THR A 104 -4.07 -10.74 1.80
CA THR A 104 -4.74 -11.07 0.52
C THR A 104 -5.52 -9.87 -0.04
N THR A 105 -6.18 -9.08 0.80
CA THR A 105 -6.92 -7.89 0.36
C THR A 105 -5.99 -6.79 -0.15
N VAL A 106 -4.89 -6.50 0.57
CA VAL A 106 -3.91 -5.49 0.14
C VAL A 106 -3.14 -5.95 -1.10
N ASP A 107 -2.73 -7.22 -1.16
CA ASP A 107 -2.10 -7.84 -2.33
C ASP A 107 -3.02 -7.77 -3.56
N THR A 108 -4.30 -8.11 -3.39
CA THR A 108 -5.30 -8.04 -4.48
C THR A 108 -5.53 -6.60 -4.93
N ARG A 109 -5.64 -5.64 -4.01
CA ARG A 109 -5.84 -4.21 -4.36
C ARG A 109 -4.64 -3.67 -5.13
N THR A 110 -3.43 -3.87 -4.60
CA THR A 110 -2.20 -3.39 -5.23
C THR A 110 -1.94 -4.08 -6.57
N SER A 111 -2.25 -5.37 -6.70
CA SER A 111 -2.20 -6.09 -7.99
C SER A 111 -3.14 -5.47 -9.02
N LYS A 112 -4.39 -5.17 -8.64
CA LYS A 112 -5.34 -4.46 -9.53
C LYS A 112 -4.87 -3.05 -9.89
N GLN A 113 -4.26 -2.32 -8.96
CA GLN A 113 -3.69 -1.01 -9.24
C GLN A 113 -2.53 -1.10 -10.24
N LEU A 114 -1.68 -2.13 -10.14
CA LEU A 114 -0.63 -2.42 -11.11
C LEU A 114 -1.20 -2.84 -12.48
N GLU A 115 -2.28 -3.60 -12.52
CA GLU A 115 -2.99 -3.94 -13.77
C GLU A 115 -3.52 -2.68 -14.47
N VAL A 116 -4.14 -1.76 -13.73
CA VAL A 116 -4.61 -0.47 -14.29
C VAL A 116 -3.43 0.37 -14.80
N LEU A 117 -2.33 0.47 -14.04
CA LEU A 117 -1.12 1.11 -14.53
C LEU A 117 -0.57 0.42 -15.78
N ALA A 118 -0.72 -0.90 -15.90
CA ALA A 118 -0.29 -1.63 -17.08
C ALA A 118 -1.12 -1.32 -18.31
N GLU A 119 -2.43 -1.14 -18.16
CA GLU A 119 -3.31 -0.66 -19.22
C GLU A 119 -2.93 0.77 -19.67
N ILE A 120 -2.63 1.66 -18.72
CA ILE A 120 -2.17 3.02 -19.00
C ILE A 120 -0.82 3.00 -19.74
N ALA A 121 0.12 2.16 -19.30
CA ALA A 121 1.43 2.01 -19.93
C ALA A 121 1.33 1.44 -21.34
N ALA A 122 0.49 0.42 -21.56
CA ALA A 122 0.25 -0.13 -22.89
C ALA A 122 -0.34 0.93 -23.83
N TYR A 123 -1.24 1.77 -23.33
CA TYR A 123 -1.78 2.90 -24.09
C TYR A 123 -0.73 3.97 -24.40
N ALA A 124 0.23 4.21 -23.49
CA ALA A 124 1.23 5.27 -23.58
C ALA A 124 2.60 4.80 -24.10
N GLU A 125 2.71 3.54 -24.54
CA GLU A 125 3.94 2.89 -25.01
C GLU A 125 5.09 2.93 -23.99
N VAL A 126 4.76 2.74 -22.70
CA VAL A 126 5.72 2.67 -21.59
C VAL A 126 6.15 1.22 -21.35
N ASP A 127 7.46 0.98 -21.23
CA ASP A 127 8.00 -0.32 -20.82
C ASP A 127 7.88 -0.53 -19.30
N LEU A 128 6.97 -1.41 -18.90
CA LEU A 128 6.74 -1.77 -17.48
C LEU A 128 7.73 -2.78 -16.93
N SER A 129 8.55 -3.42 -17.77
CA SER A 129 9.54 -4.38 -17.30
C SER A 129 10.64 -3.70 -16.47
N ILE A 130 10.81 -2.40 -16.68
CA ILE A 130 11.72 -1.56 -15.93
C ILE A 130 11.10 -1.22 -14.57
N ARG A 131 11.81 -1.59 -13.50
CA ARG A 131 11.45 -1.21 -12.12
C ARG A 131 11.60 0.28 -11.90
N SER A 132 10.65 0.88 -11.21
CA SER A 132 10.69 2.31 -10.89
C SER A 132 11.76 2.58 -9.84
N LYS A 133 12.39 3.75 -9.93
CA LYS A 133 13.47 4.16 -9.02
C LYS A 133 13.02 5.35 -8.18
N PRO A 134 13.41 5.42 -6.90
CA PRO A 134 13.10 6.59 -6.10
C PRO A 134 13.87 7.80 -6.62
N VAL A 135 13.17 8.90 -6.89
CA VAL A 135 13.77 10.16 -7.36
C VAL A 135 13.75 11.26 -6.31
N THR A 136 12.78 11.24 -5.39
CA THR A 136 12.66 12.23 -4.31
C THR A 136 13.15 11.67 -2.97
N GLU A 137 13.41 12.54 -1.99
CA GLU A 137 13.79 12.11 -0.65
C GLU A 137 12.67 11.30 0.03
N ILE A 138 11.40 11.66 -0.20
CA ILE A 138 10.24 10.90 0.31
C ILE A 138 10.25 9.49 -0.28
N GLN A 139 10.50 9.35 -1.59
CA GLN A 139 10.56 8.03 -2.23
C GLN A 139 11.76 7.22 -1.77
N LYS A 140 12.93 7.83 -1.57
CA LYS A 140 14.12 7.14 -1.03
C LYS A 140 13.85 6.61 0.37
N GLN A 141 13.24 7.45 1.23
CA GLN A 141 12.83 7.04 2.57
C GLN A 141 11.78 5.93 2.53
N CYS A 142 10.76 6.05 1.67
CA CYS A 142 9.74 5.02 1.46
C CYS A 142 10.37 3.68 1.04
N GLN A 143 11.31 3.68 0.09
CA GLN A 143 12.01 2.46 -0.33
C GLN A 143 12.82 1.84 0.83
N PHE A 144 13.56 2.67 1.56
CA PHE A 144 14.35 2.22 2.70
C PHE A 144 13.49 1.58 3.78
N ASP A 145 12.45 2.28 4.24
CA ASP A 145 11.56 1.80 5.30
C ASP A 145 10.77 0.57 4.84
N SER A 146 10.35 0.52 3.57
CA SER A 146 9.75 -0.68 2.97
C SER A 146 10.68 -1.87 3.04
N ALA A 147 11.94 -1.71 2.64
CA ALA A 147 12.94 -2.77 2.68
C ALA A 147 13.19 -3.25 4.12
N LYS A 148 13.19 -2.32 5.09
CA LYS A 148 13.36 -2.63 6.50
C LYS A 148 12.18 -3.46 7.04
N ILE A 149 10.94 -3.01 6.79
CA ILE A 149 9.71 -3.72 7.17
C ILE A 149 9.69 -5.13 6.56
N ILE A 150 9.94 -5.24 5.25
CA ILE A 150 9.96 -6.52 4.54
C ILE A 150 11.03 -7.44 5.13
N LYS A 151 12.26 -6.94 5.34
CA LYS A 151 13.34 -7.74 5.93
C LYS A 151 13.00 -8.23 7.33
N CYS A 152 12.36 -7.40 8.17
CA CYS A 152 11.86 -7.81 9.48
C CYS A 152 10.86 -8.97 9.34
N ILE A 153 9.85 -8.82 8.48
CA ILE A 153 8.84 -9.86 8.18
C ILE A 153 9.49 -11.19 7.79
N LEU A 154 10.40 -11.14 6.83
CA LEU A 154 11.06 -12.33 6.29
C LEU A 154 12.05 -12.94 7.28
N THR A 155 12.70 -12.13 8.12
CA THR A 155 13.56 -12.63 9.21
C THR A 155 12.77 -13.49 10.17
N LEU A 156 11.57 -13.08 10.58
CA LEU A 156 10.73 -13.91 11.44
C LEU A 156 10.32 -15.21 10.74
N ALA A 157 9.89 -15.14 9.47
CA ALA A 157 9.55 -16.34 8.71
C ALA A 157 10.72 -17.33 8.64
N LYS A 158 11.94 -16.84 8.40
CA LYS A 158 13.17 -17.65 8.37
C LYS A 158 13.48 -18.26 9.75
N LYS A 159 13.49 -17.45 10.82
CA LYS A 159 13.77 -17.92 12.19
C LYS A 159 12.78 -19.00 12.64
N VAL A 160 11.49 -18.78 12.37
CA VAL A 160 10.43 -19.74 12.70
C VAL A 160 10.55 -21.02 11.87
N ARG A 161 10.89 -20.91 10.58
CA ARG A 161 11.15 -22.07 9.71
C ARG A 161 12.30 -22.93 10.25
N GLU A 162 13.36 -22.30 10.74
CA GLU A 162 14.53 -22.99 11.30
C GLU A 162 14.27 -23.58 12.69
N ASN A 163 13.52 -22.87 13.54
CA ASN A 163 13.14 -23.33 14.86
C ASN A 163 11.66 -23.02 15.17
N PRO A 164 10.73 -23.93 14.82
CA PRO A 164 9.30 -23.75 15.07
C PRO A 164 8.94 -23.62 16.57
N HIS A 165 9.81 -24.07 17.47
CA HIS A 165 9.58 -24.04 18.91
C HIS A 165 10.29 -22.87 19.60
N MET A 166 10.82 -21.90 18.84
CA MET A 166 11.42 -20.71 19.42
C MET A 166 10.44 -20.00 20.36
N GLU A 167 11.00 -19.36 21.38
CA GLU A 167 10.27 -18.38 22.17
C GLU A 167 9.99 -17.16 21.30
N PHE A 168 8.72 -16.79 21.24
CA PHE A 168 8.30 -15.57 20.56
C PHE A 168 8.34 -14.43 21.57
N ASP A 169 8.66 -13.23 21.09
CA ASP A 169 8.46 -12.00 21.84
C ASP A 169 7.01 -11.90 22.31
N GLU A 170 6.82 -11.46 23.56
CA GLU A 170 5.52 -11.33 24.22
C GLU A 170 4.55 -10.43 23.44
N LYS A 171 5.07 -9.55 22.58
CA LYS A 171 4.28 -8.67 21.70
C LYS A 171 3.62 -9.42 20.55
N ILE A 172 4.11 -10.60 20.15
CA ILE A 172 3.40 -11.48 19.22
C ILE A 172 2.31 -12.21 20.00
N PRO A 173 1.02 -12.10 19.66
CA PRO A 173 -0.02 -12.69 20.46
C PRO A 173 -0.06 -14.20 20.29
N PRO A 174 -0.59 -14.91 21.28
CA PRO A 174 -0.62 -16.38 21.28
C PRO A 174 -1.23 -17.01 20.01
N HIS A 175 -2.32 -16.45 19.48
CA HIS A 175 -2.94 -16.99 18.27
C HIS A 175 -2.07 -16.79 17.01
N ALA A 176 -1.30 -15.70 16.92
CA ALA A 176 -0.41 -15.44 15.80
C ALA A 176 0.80 -16.39 15.88
N GLN A 177 1.34 -16.60 17.08
CA GLN A 177 2.38 -17.60 17.31
C GLN A 177 1.92 -18.99 16.84
N ALA A 178 0.68 -19.41 17.16
CA ALA A 178 0.15 -20.69 16.71
C ALA A 178 0.15 -20.82 15.17
N ILE A 179 -0.19 -19.76 14.45
CA ILE A 179 -0.16 -19.73 12.98
C ILE A 179 1.27 -19.78 12.46
N LEU A 180 2.19 -18.99 13.02
CA LEU A 180 3.60 -19.01 12.65
C LEU A 180 4.18 -20.43 12.81
N ARG A 181 3.93 -21.08 13.95
CA ARG A 181 4.38 -22.47 14.20
C ARG A 181 3.79 -23.46 13.19
N ARG A 182 2.52 -23.33 12.83
CA ARG A 182 1.89 -24.15 11.79
C ARG A 182 2.52 -23.92 10.41
N ASN A 183 2.76 -22.67 10.05
CA ASN A 183 3.37 -22.29 8.77
C ASN A 183 4.82 -22.76 8.66
N ALA A 184 5.53 -22.85 9.79
CA ALA A 184 6.88 -23.41 9.89
C ALA A 184 6.97 -24.84 9.33
N ALA A 185 6.02 -25.70 9.70
CA ALA A 185 6.02 -27.11 9.31
C ALA A 185 5.59 -27.37 7.86
N THR A 186 5.10 -26.34 7.16
CA THR A 186 4.49 -26.48 5.83
C THR A 186 4.93 -25.36 4.90
N ARG A 187 4.20 -24.24 4.96
CA ARG A 187 4.29 -23.10 4.05
C ARG A 187 5.70 -22.53 3.90
N TYR A 188 6.42 -22.30 4.99
CA TYR A 188 7.74 -21.63 4.90
C TYR A 188 8.80 -22.46 4.17
N HIS A 189 8.61 -23.78 4.07
CA HIS A 189 9.42 -24.61 3.19
C HIS A 189 8.99 -24.50 1.72
N GLN A 190 7.69 -24.38 1.45
CA GLN A 190 7.15 -24.26 0.09
C GLN A 190 7.54 -22.95 -0.57
N VAL A 191 7.52 -21.84 0.18
CA VAL A 191 7.87 -20.49 -0.31
C VAL A 191 9.28 -20.06 0.12
N ALA A 192 10.15 -21.03 0.43
CA ALA A 192 11.48 -20.77 0.97
C ALA A 192 12.34 -19.90 0.04
N LYS A 193 12.29 -20.20 -1.26
CA LYS A 193 13.06 -19.49 -2.29
C LYS A 193 12.60 -18.05 -2.42
N GLU A 194 11.29 -17.80 -2.44
CA GLU A 194 10.68 -16.48 -2.53
C GLU A 194 11.03 -15.62 -1.31
N ILE A 195 10.98 -16.21 -0.10
CA ILE A 195 11.43 -15.56 1.13
C ILE A 195 12.91 -15.17 1.03
N ASP A 196 13.77 -16.10 0.62
CA ASP A 196 15.22 -15.88 0.59
C ASP A 196 15.62 -14.87 -0.49
N GLU A 197 15.02 -14.91 -1.68
CA GLU A 197 15.26 -13.94 -2.76
C GLU A 197 14.79 -12.53 -2.41
N LEU A 198 13.58 -12.39 -1.83
CA LEU A 198 13.08 -11.07 -1.43
C LEU A 198 13.89 -10.50 -0.27
N TYR A 199 14.31 -11.33 0.69
CA TYR A 199 15.19 -10.94 1.78
C TYR A 199 16.50 -10.36 1.24
N GLN A 200 17.16 -11.06 0.32
CA GLN A 200 18.42 -10.59 -0.28
C GLN A 200 18.25 -9.26 -1.05
N LYS A 201 17.13 -9.07 -1.75
CA LYS A 201 16.85 -7.78 -2.40
C LYS A 201 16.75 -6.64 -1.40
N CYS A 202 16.08 -6.86 -0.26
CA CYS A 202 15.99 -5.86 0.80
C CYS A 202 17.35 -5.61 1.49
N GLU A 203 18.17 -6.64 1.69
CA GLU A 203 19.55 -6.48 2.19
C GLU A 203 20.37 -5.53 1.31
N LEU A 204 20.32 -5.70 -0.01
CA LEU A 204 21.05 -4.85 -0.95
C LEU A 204 20.60 -3.39 -0.84
N VAL A 205 19.29 -3.14 -0.82
CA VAL A 205 18.73 -1.79 -0.65
C VAL A 205 19.21 -1.15 0.65
N LEU A 206 19.19 -1.89 1.76
CA LEU A 206 19.56 -1.35 3.07
C LEU A 206 21.07 -1.12 3.21
N LYS A 207 21.89 -1.98 2.61
CA LYS A 207 23.36 -1.88 2.66
C LYS A 207 23.88 -0.67 1.88
N ASP A 208 23.24 -0.36 0.76
CA ASP A 208 23.67 0.72 -0.14
C ASP A 208 23.07 2.08 0.24
N SER A 209 22.17 2.12 1.23
CA SER A 209 21.48 3.34 1.66
C SER A 209 22.20 4.02 2.85
N PRO A 210 22.42 5.34 2.80
CA PRO A 210 22.88 6.11 3.95
C PRO A 210 21.74 6.52 4.90
N LEU A 211 20.49 6.20 4.55
CA LEU A 211 19.32 6.62 5.31
C LEU A 211 19.16 5.82 6.60
N GLU A 212 18.57 6.47 7.59
CA GLU A 212 18.07 5.83 8.80
C GLU A 212 16.56 5.69 8.70
N ALA A 213 15.98 4.85 9.57
CA ALA A 213 14.53 4.64 9.52
C ALA A 213 13.79 5.89 9.98
N CYS A 214 12.64 6.16 9.39
CA CYS A 214 11.80 7.25 9.83
C CYS A 214 11.30 6.99 11.27
N VAL A 215 11.47 7.98 12.14
CA VAL A 215 11.01 7.96 13.55
C VAL A 215 9.80 8.87 13.78
N SER A 216 9.27 9.48 12.71
CA SER A 216 8.12 10.39 12.80
C SER A 216 6.85 9.62 13.12
N LEU A 217 6.18 9.99 14.21
CA LEU A 217 4.94 9.35 14.64
C LEU A 217 3.75 10.24 14.28
N LEU A 218 2.75 9.67 13.61
CA LEU A 218 1.47 10.33 13.40
C LEU A 218 0.45 9.90 14.48
N THR A 219 0.04 10.83 15.34
CA THR A 219 -1.04 10.55 16.29
C THR A 219 -2.39 10.42 15.57
N LYS A 220 -3.39 9.87 16.27
CA LYS A 220 -4.73 9.75 15.73
C LYS A 220 -5.32 11.14 15.44
N GLU A 221 -5.18 12.07 16.38
CA GLU A 221 -5.73 13.42 16.29
C GLU A 221 -5.12 14.18 15.11
N GLU A 222 -3.78 14.09 14.94
CA GLU A 222 -3.07 14.65 13.80
C GLU A 222 -3.54 14.00 12.49
N ALA A 223 -3.59 12.67 12.42
CA ALA A 223 -4.04 11.97 11.21
C ALA A 223 -5.44 12.40 10.77
N TRP A 224 -6.37 12.57 11.72
CA TRP A 224 -7.72 13.06 11.41
C TRP A 224 -7.69 14.50 10.88
N ALA A 225 -6.94 15.41 11.53
CA ALA A 225 -6.80 16.79 11.06
C ALA A 225 -6.17 16.88 9.66
N HIS A 226 -5.10 16.11 9.42
CA HIS A 226 -4.44 16.03 8.13
C HIS A 226 -5.35 15.45 7.04
N SER A 227 -6.18 14.45 7.37
CA SER A 227 -7.13 13.88 6.41
C SER A 227 -8.16 14.88 5.91
N ALA A 228 -8.67 15.75 6.78
CA ALA A 228 -9.59 16.81 6.36
C ALA A 228 -8.90 17.79 5.39
N LYS A 229 -7.63 18.14 5.67
CA LYS A 229 -6.82 19.01 4.79
C LYS A 229 -6.55 18.34 3.44
N HIS A 230 -6.06 17.10 3.43
CA HIS A 230 -5.73 16.37 2.20
C HIS A 230 -6.97 16.08 1.36
N GLN A 231 -8.10 15.72 1.98
CA GLN A 231 -9.38 15.57 1.28
C GLN A 231 -9.83 16.90 0.65
N GLY A 232 -9.65 18.01 1.36
CA GLY A 232 -9.91 19.35 0.81
C GLY A 232 -9.05 19.65 -0.42
N GLN A 233 -7.77 19.31 -0.39
CA GLN A 233 -6.86 19.47 -1.54
C GLN A 233 -7.24 18.56 -2.71
N LEU A 234 -7.56 17.29 -2.45
CA LEU A 234 -8.05 16.37 -3.47
C LEU A 234 -9.34 16.88 -4.11
N ASN A 235 -10.29 17.38 -3.31
CA ASN A 235 -11.54 17.94 -3.82
C ASN A 235 -11.31 19.16 -4.72
N ILE A 236 -10.35 20.04 -4.39
CA ILE A 236 -9.96 21.16 -5.25
C ILE A 236 -9.43 20.67 -6.60
N LEU A 237 -8.59 19.62 -6.60
CA LEU A 237 -8.09 19.00 -7.84
C LEU A 237 -9.25 18.39 -8.64
N LEU A 238 -10.17 17.67 -8.00
CA LEU A 238 -11.33 17.05 -8.64
C LEU A 238 -12.30 18.07 -9.26
N GLU A 239 -12.62 19.16 -8.56
CA GLU A 239 -13.48 20.22 -9.10
C GLU A 239 -12.82 20.92 -10.31
N ARG A 240 -11.52 21.17 -10.24
CA ARG A 240 -10.77 21.68 -11.39
C ARG A 240 -10.80 20.68 -12.55
N TYR A 241 -10.55 19.41 -12.29
CA TYR A 241 -10.61 18.37 -13.32
C TYR A 241 -12.00 18.26 -13.96
N LYS A 242 -13.07 18.34 -13.18
CA LYS A 242 -14.46 18.32 -13.66
C LYS A 242 -14.77 19.44 -14.64
N SER A 243 -14.18 20.62 -14.44
CA SER A 243 -14.31 21.74 -15.38
C SER A 243 -13.61 21.51 -16.72
N LEU A 244 -12.56 20.68 -16.73
CA LEU A 244 -11.82 20.30 -17.94
C LEU A 244 -12.48 19.09 -18.63
N GLU A 245 -12.90 18.10 -17.85
CA GLU A 245 -13.37 16.78 -18.29
C GLU A 245 -14.69 16.38 -17.60
N PRO A 246 -15.81 17.06 -17.88
CA PRO A 246 -17.09 16.81 -17.20
C PRO A 246 -17.66 15.41 -17.45
N GLY A 247 -17.23 14.75 -18.53
CA GLY A 247 -17.62 13.38 -18.89
C GLY A 247 -16.74 12.29 -18.27
N SER A 248 -15.80 12.62 -17.38
CA SER A 248 -14.93 11.63 -16.75
C SER A 248 -15.72 10.59 -15.95
N ARG A 249 -15.20 9.36 -15.90
CA ARG A 249 -15.75 8.26 -15.09
C ARG A 249 -15.85 8.63 -13.62
N LEU A 250 -14.95 9.47 -13.09
CA LEU A 250 -14.93 9.86 -11.67
C LEU A 250 -16.20 10.57 -11.22
N PHE A 251 -16.90 11.23 -12.14
CA PHE A 251 -18.13 11.98 -11.85
C PHE A 251 -19.39 11.24 -12.29
N SER A 252 -19.24 10.00 -12.78
CA SER A 252 -20.38 9.16 -13.15
C SER A 252 -21.15 8.74 -11.89
N PRO A 253 -22.50 8.71 -11.93
CA PRO A 253 -23.31 8.19 -10.82
C PRO A 253 -23.01 6.72 -10.47
N THR A 254 -22.34 6.00 -11.37
CA THR A 254 -21.95 4.58 -11.19
C THR A 254 -20.55 4.40 -10.62
N HIS A 255 -19.77 5.48 -10.50
CA HIS A 255 -18.44 5.40 -9.92
C HIS A 255 -18.51 5.29 -8.40
N THR A 256 -17.75 4.35 -7.86
CA THR A 256 -17.63 4.09 -6.43
C THR A 256 -16.17 4.20 -6.05
N TRP A 257 -15.87 5.11 -5.12
CA TRP A 257 -14.56 5.23 -4.50
C TRP A 257 -14.21 3.95 -3.76
N LEU A 258 -12.92 3.59 -3.76
CA LEU A 258 -12.44 2.39 -3.11
C LEU A 258 -12.57 2.52 -1.59
N GLU A 259 -13.20 1.53 -0.97
CA GLU A 259 -13.15 1.37 0.48
C GLU A 259 -11.83 0.70 0.86
N VAL A 260 -11.10 1.33 1.78
CA VAL A 260 -9.91 0.69 2.37
C VAL A 260 -10.40 -0.26 3.45
N ALA A 261 -9.84 -1.47 3.49
CA ALA A 261 -10.24 -2.52 4.42
C ALA A 261 -10.44 -1.94 5.84
N ALA A 262 -11.69 -1.89 6.28
CA ALA A 262 -12.01 -1.54 7.64
C ALA A 262 -11.74 -2.78 8.51
N ILE A 263 -10.67 -2.75 9.28
CA ILE A 263 -10.39 -3.74 10.32
C ILE A 263 -11.47 -3.56 11.40
N SER A 264 -12.52 -4.37 11.32
CA SER A 264 -13.64 -4.43 12.25
C SER A 264 -13.23 -5.03 13.60
N SER A 265 -13.69 -4.43 14.70
CA SER A 265 -13.42 -4.85 16.08
C SER A 265 -14.42 -5.84 16.67
N LYS A 266 -15.23 -6.54 15.87
CA LYS A 266 -16.23 -7.49 16.39
C LYS A 266 -16.02 -8.91 15.87
N ALA A 267 -15.80 -9.83 16.81
CA ALA A 267 -15.77 -11.28 16.60
C ALA A 267 -17.20 -11.84 16.66
N GLU A 268 -17.65 -12.59 15.66
CA GLU A 268 -18.75 -13.58 15.78
C GLU A 268 -18.86 -14.54 14.55
N GLY A 269 -18.69 -15.85 14.79
CA GLY A 269 -19.58 -16.95 14.32
C GLY A 269 -19.49 -17.61 12.93
N TYR A 270 -18.42 -18.34 12.58
CA TYR A 270 -18.22 -19.11 11.31
C TYR A 270 -19.33 -20.13 10.95
N GLN A 271 -19.68 -20.31 9.65
CA GLN A 271 -20.02 -21.59 8.95
C GLN A 271 -20.07 -21.42 7.39
N PRO A 272 -19.81 -22.48 6.57
CA PRO A 272 -19.27 -22.33 5.20
C PRO A 272 -20.14 -22.88 4.03
N HIS A 273 -19.73 -22.48 2.81
CA HIS A 273 -19.88 -23.11 1.46
C HIS A 273 -20.73 -22.37 0.40
N LYS A 274 -20.09 -21.95 -0.72
CA LYS A 274 -20.12 -22.63 -2.05
C LYS A 274 -19.37 -21.83 -3.14
N GLN A 275 -18.88 -22.58 -4.14
CA GLN A 275 -17.93 -22.21 -5.20
C GLN A 275 -18.55 -21.54 -6.46
N ILE A 276 -17.80 -20.57 -7.02
CA ILE A 276 -17.28 -20.37 -8.40
C ILE A 276 -18.22 -20.52 -9.63
N ALA A 277 -18.30 -19.47 -10.48
CA ALA A 277 -18.16 -19.56 -11.95
C ALA A 277 -18.01 -18.20 -12.68
N ALA A 278 -16.87 -18.06 -13.40
CA ALA A 278 -16.57 -17.42 -14.70
C ALA A 278 -17.10 -16.03 -15.16
N ALA A 279 -16.13 -15.10 -15.25
CA ALA A 279 -15.79 -14.07 -16.26
C ALA A 279 -16.77 -13.59 -17.37
N LYS A 280 -17.00 -12.26 -17.43
CA LYS A 280 -16.62 -11.29 -18.51
C LYS A 280 -17.39 -9.96 -18.38
N SER A 281 -16.70 -8.83 -18.12
CA SER A 281 -17.03 -7.43 -18.50
C SER A 281 -16.17 -6.44 -17.67
N LEU A 282 -15.32 -5.66 -18.34
CA LEU A 282 -14.31 -4.78 -17.73
C LEU A 282 -14.88 -3.40 -17.37
N PHE A 283 -15.50 -3.28 -16.19
CA PHE A 283 -16.04 -2.03 -15.61
C PHE A 283 -17.43 -1.60 -16.10
N SER A 284 -18.44 -2.44 -15.88
CA SER A 284 -19.79 -1.98 -15.47
C SER A 284 -20.66 -3.17 -15.05
N SER A 285 -20.86 -3.35 -13.74
CA SER A 285 -22.15 -3.78 -13.18
C SER A 285 -22.17 -3.64 -11.66
N ARG A 286 -23.22 -2.95 -11.21
CA ARG A 286 -23.85 -2.88 -9.89
C ARG A 286 -23.53 -4.00 -8.89
N HIS A 287 -23.33 -3.56 -7.64
CA HIS A 287 -23.31 -4.32 -6.40
C HIS A 287 -22.25 -5.43 -6.31
N VAL A 288 -20.98 -5.04 -6.08
CA VAL A 288 -20.14 -5.84 -5.20
C VAL A 288 -20.41 -5.39 -3.77
N LEU A 289 -21.53 -5.88 -3.23
CA LEU A 289 -21.65 -6.03 -1.79
C LEU A 289 -20.59 -7.06 -1.39
N PHE A 290 -19.46 -6.63 -0.82
CA PHE A 290 -18.65 -7.52 0.03
C PHE A 290 -19.41 -7.73 1.35
N GLY A 291 -20.57 -8.37 1.25
CA GLY A 291 -21.28 -8.96 2.37
C GLY A 291 -20.65 -10.32 2.65
N GLY A 292 -19.85 -10.39 3.71
CA GLY A 292 -19.20 -11.60 4.18
C GLY A 292 -18.13 -11.33 5.22
N VAL A 293 -18.49 -10.66 6.32
CA VAL A 293 -17.72 -10.75 7.57
C VAL A 293 -17.69 -12.22 7.97
N ILE A 294 -16.50 -12.83 8.23
CA ILE A 294 -16.09 -13.60 9.45
C ILE A 294 -14.55 -13.79 9.52
N ILE A 295 -13.96 -13.10 10.51
CA ILE A 295 -12.85 -13.43 11.46
C ILE A 295 -11.55 -14.13 10.98
N ALA A 296 -10.44 -13.37 11.07
CA ALA A 296 -9.17 -13.76 11.72
C ALA A 296 -8.31 -12.50 11.94
N SER A 297 -8.88 -11.46 12.58
CA SER A 297 -8.33 -10.10 12.55
C SER A 297 -7.26 -9.81 13.60
N SER A 298 -6.94 -10.76 14.48
CA SER A 298 -5.99 -10.54 15.58
C SER A 298 -4.54 -10.86 15.21
N CYS A 299 -4.28 -11.60 14.12
CA CYS A 299 -2.94 -12.13 13.78
C CYS A 299 -1.98 -11.05 13.28
N VAL A 300 -2.47 -10.18 12.40
CA VAL A 300 -1.69 -9.15 11.70
C VAL A 300 -1.25 -8.03 12.64
N LEU A 301 -2.19 -7.66 13.51
CA LEU A 301 -2.10 -6.57 14.45
C LEU A 301 -0.87 -6.63 15.34
N ALA A 302 -0.38 -7.82 15.62
CA ALA A 302 0.68 -7.98 16.60
C ALA A 302 1.88 -8.82 16.11
N LEU A 303 1.81 -9.31 14.87
CA LEU A 303 3.01 -9.50 14.05
C LEU A 303 3.57 -8.13 13.64
N LEU A 304 2.73 -7.17 13.23
CA LEU A 304 3.14 -5.78 12.98
C LEU A 304 3.67 -5.09 14.25
N SER A 305 3.01 -5.28 15.41
CA SER A 305 3.52 -4.79 16.70
C SER A 305 4.86 -5.42 17.12
N TYR A 306 5.13 -6.66 16.72
CA TYR A 306 6.41 -7.32 17.00
C TYR A 306 7.53 -6.80 16.09
N PHE A 307 7.23 -6.60 14.81
CA PHE A 307 8.18 -5.99 13.89
C PHE A 307 8.47 -4.53 14.28
N SER A 308 7.48 -3.82 14.84
CA SER A 308 7.65 -2.49 15.47
C SER A 308 8.74 -2.46 16.52
N THR A 309 8.77 -3.44 17.43
CA THR A 309 9.68 -3.38 18.57
C THR A 309 11.04 -3.97 18.30
N GLN A 310 11.16 -4.90 17.35
CA GLN A 310 12.46 -5.29 16.79
C GLN A 310 13.12 -4.13 16.04
N LEU A 311 12.31 -3.21 15.47
CA LEU A 311 12.81 -1.96 14.90
C LEU A 311 13.28 -1.02 16.02
N GLU A 312 12.49 -0.82 17.08
CA GLU A 312 12.83 0.03 18.25
C GLU A 312 14.00 -0.48 19.10
N GLU A 313 14.15 -1.80 19.34
CA GLU A 313 15.23 -2.37 20.16
C GLU A 313 16.62 -2.23 19.51
N ASN A 314 16.67 -1.93 18.22
CA ASN A 314 17.90 -1.53 17.52
C ASN A 314 18.16 0.00 17.59
N TYR A 315 17.37 0.75 18.35
CA TYR A 315 17.56 2.17 18.66
C TYR A 315 17.66 2.37 20.17
N PRO A 316 18.68 3.08 20.68
CA PRO A 316 18.66 3.51 22.07
C PRO A 316 17.49 4.49 22.25
N SER A 317 16.60 4.16 23.18
CA SER A 317 15.44 4.96 23.56
C SER A 317 15.85 6.40 23.88
N LEU A 318 15.43 7.35 23.05
CA LEU A 318 15.36 8.76 23.44
C LEU A 318 14.14 8.92 24.34
N GLN A 319 14.41 9.09 25.63
CA GLN A 319 13.43 9.49 26.63
C GLN A 319 12.85 10.86 26.24
N LEU A 320 11.54 10.90 25.97
CA LEU A 320 10.69 12.07 26.11
C LEU A 320 9.52 11.68 27.02
#